data_AF-A0A0P9NWI7-F1
#
_entry.id   AF-A0A0P9NWI7-F1
#
_cell.length_a   1.000
_cell.length_b   1.000
_cell.length_c   1.000
_cell.angle_alpha   90.00
_cell.angle_beta   90.00
_cell.angle_gamma   90.00
#
_symmetry.space_group_name_H-M   'P 1'
#
loop_
_entity.id
_entity.type
_entity.pdbx_description
1 polymer ?
#
loop_
_entity_poly.entity_id
_entity_poly.type
_entity_poly.pdbx_seq_one_letter_code
_entity_poly.pdbx_strand_id
1 'polypeptide(L)'
;MLMKLAPKKRRNPRNFYLGIAAVLLVAGIGRYFSLKAEQEKVAQQALLVERLAQMDATLPKQLDAITTLEYVGLRYGDTIFYRYRIDLPASSLSEERKASMEARIRLGLDQLACKEPQLLAMMRRFKFHQEHSYLARDSTLFSIELHPEQLSCPG
;
A
#
# COMPACT_ATOMS: atom_id res chain seq x y z
N MET A 1 -1.66 38.69 -17.03
CA MET A 1 -0.73 38.05 -16.07
C MET A 1 -1.08 36.57 -16.01
N LEU A 2 -0.30 35.70 -16.65
CA LEU A 2 -0.47 34.25 -16.53
C LEU A 2 0.07 33.80 -15.16
N MET A 3 -0.82 33.38 -14.26
CA MET A 3 -0.43 32.61 -13.08
C MET A 3 0.18 31.29 -13.53
N LYS A 4 1.50 31.17 -13.41
CA LYS A 4 2.20 29.89 -13.45
C LYS A 4 1.73 29.07 -12.25
N LEU A 5 0.82 28.13 -12.48
CA LEU A 5 0.52 27.06 -11.53
C LEU A 5 1.82 26.32 -11.23
N ALA A 6 2.26 26.40 -9.97
CA ALA A 6 3.46 25.78 -9.47
C ALA A 6 3.48 24.27 -9.79
N PRO A 7 4.64 23.67 -10.11
CA PRO A 7 4.72 22.25 -10.41
C PRO A 7 4.28 21.47 -9.17
N LYS A 8 3.23 20.66 -9.33
CA LYS A 8 2.69 19.73 -8.34
C LYS A 8 3.85 18.88 -7.82
N LYS A 9 4.33 19.19 -6.60
CA LYS A 9 5.51 18.60 -5.96
C LYS A 9 5.42 17.07 -6.04
N ARG A 10 6.26 16.42 -6.86
CA ARG A 10 6.42 14.95 -6.86
C ARG A 10 6.74 14.53 -5.42
N ARG A 11 5.79 13.94 -4.71
CA ARG A 11 5.95 13.55 -3.30
C ARG A 11 6.57 12.15 -3.22
N ASN A 12 7.51 12.02 -2.28
CA ASN A 12 8.46 10.91 -2.14
C ASN A 12 7.74 9.60 -1.73
N PRO A 13 8.04 8.45 -2.37
CA PRO A 13 7.52 7.14 -1.97
C PRO A 13 7.78 6.79 -0.49
N ARG A 14 8.78 7.40 0.14
CA ARG A 14 9.02 7.29 1.59
C ARG A 14 7.84 7.79 2.42
N ASN A 15 7.17 8.87 2.00
CA ASN A 15 6.01 9.40 2.73
C ASN A 15 4.78 8.48 2.61
N PHE A 16 4.67 7.76 1.50
CA PHE A 16 3.65 6.73 1.31
C PHE A 16 3.87 5.59 2.33
N TYR A 17 5.09 5.06 2.41
CA TYR A 17 5.44 3.99 3.36
C TYR A 17 5.36 4.39 4.83
N LEU A 18 5.76 5.63 5.17
CA LEU A 18 5.57 6.18 6.52
C LEU A 18 4.10 6.27 6.92
N GLY A 19 3.21 6.60 5.98
CA GLY A 19 1.76 6.59 6.20
C GLY A 19 1.27 5.18 6.56
N ILE A 20 1.70 4.16 5.82
CA ILE A 20 1.36 2.76 6.08
C ILE A 20 1.85 2.32 7.46
N ALA A 21 3.11 2.66 7.80
CA ALA A 21 3.70 2.34 9.08
C ALA A 21 2.87 2.90 10.25
N ALA A 22 2.41 4.16 10.13
CA ALA A 22 1.57 4.80 11.14
C ALA A 22 0.23 4.08 11.34
N VAL A 23 -0.41 3.62 10.25
CA VAL A 23 -1.68 2.88 10.38
C VAL A 23 -1.50 1.49 10.93
N LEU A 24 -0.44 0.77 10.54
CA LEU A 24 -0.15 -0.50 11.19
C LEU A 24 0.11 -0.35 12.68
N LEU A 25 0.84 0.69 13.11
CA LEU A 25 1.04 1.04 14.53
C LEU A 25 -0.28 1.16 15.29
N VAL A 26 -1.24 1.91 14.74
CA VAL A 26 -2.57 2.05 15.35
C VAL A 26 -3.34 0.71 15.34
N ALA A 27 -3.29 -0.03 14.23
CA ALA A 27 -3.93 -1.34 14.09
C ALA A 27 -3.42 -2.35 15.11
N GLY A 28 -2.11 -2.36 15.34
CA GLY A 28 -1.46 -3.31 16.21
C GLY A 28 -1.59 -2.99 17.69
N ILE A 29 -1.58 -1.71 18.06
CA ILE A 29 -1.99 -1.33 19.43
C ILE A 29 -3.41 -1.86 19.67
N GLY A 30 -4.34 -1.69 18.71
CA GLY A 30 -5.69 -2.26 18.76
C GLY A 30 -5.71 -3.78 18.95
N ARG A 31 -5.01 -4.56 18.09
CA ARG A 31 -4.96 -6.03 18.21
C ARG A 31 -4.36 -6.52 19.53
N TYR A 32 -3.36 -5.80 20.08
CA TYR A 32 -2.76 -6.11 21.39
C TYR A 32 -3.74 -5.93 22.56
N PHE A 33 -4.64 -4.95 22.46
CA PHE A 33 -5.74 -4.77 23.42
C PHE A 33 -6.99 -5.63 23.12
N SER A 34 -7.16 -6.12 21.87
CA SER A 34 -8.30 -6.94 21.40
C SER A 34 -8.36 -8.39 21.93
N LEU A 35 -7.38 -8.84 22.71
CA LEU A 35 -7.46 -10.12 23.42
C LEU A 35 -8.58 -10.11 24.48
N LYS A 36 -9.21 -8.96 24.75
CA LYS A 36 -10.45 -8.83 25.52
C LYS A 36 -11.62 -8.45 24.61
N ALA A 37 -12.67 -9.28 24.64
CA ALA A 37 -14.04 -9.09 24.13
C ALA A 37 -14.25 -8.88 22.61
N GLU A 38 -15.17 -9.66 22.03
CA GLU A 38 -15.52 -9.60 20.60
C GLU A 38 -16.19 -8.30 20.16
N GLN A 39 -16.83 -7.54 21.06
CA GLN A 39 -17.39 -6.22 20.74
C GLN A 39 -16.31 -5.17 20.50
N GLU A 40 -15.16 -5.26 21.18
CA GLU A 40 -14.04 -4.36 20.96
C GLU A 40 -13.38 -4.61 19.59
N LYS A 41 -13.40 -5.85 19.09
CA LYS A 41 -12.88 -6.19 17.75
C LYS A 41 -13.58 -5.42 16.64
N VAL A 42 -14.91 -5.27 16.70
CA VAL A 42 -15.69 -4.55 15.67
C VAL A 42 -15.40 -3.05 15.72
N ALA A 43 -15.38 -2.45 16.92
CA ALA A 43 -15.04 -1.04 17.09
C ALA A 43 -13.59 -0.73 16.66
N GLN A 44 -12.66 -1.63 16.95
CA GLN A 44 -11.26 -1.49 16.56
C GLN A 44 -11.04 -1.72 15.07
N GLN A 45 -11.78 -2.65 14.44
CA GLN A 45 -11.79 -2.79 12.98
C GLN A 45 -12.37 -1.55 12.32
N ALA A 46 -13.44 -0.97 12.86
CA ALA A 46 -13.99 0.28 12.37
C ALA A 46 -12.97 1.42 12.46
N LEU A 47 -12.23 1.53 13.57
CA LEU A 47 -11.14 2.50 13.73
C LEU A 47 -10.02 2.29 12.70
N LEU A 48 -9.66 1.03 12.42
CA LEU A 48 -8.65 0.69 11.41
C LEU A 48 -9.12 1.07 10.00
N VAL A 49 -10.37 0.77 9.66
CA VAL A 49 -10.97 1.16 8.38
C VAL A 49 -11.05 2.69 8.27
N GLU A 50 -11.43 3.39 9.34
CA GLU A 50 -11.46 4.85 9.37
C GLU A 50 -10.06 5.44 9.17
N ARG A 51 -9.05 4.90 9.84
CA ARG A 51 -7.65 5.32 9.67
C ARG A 51 -7.11 5.02 8.28
N LEU A 52 -7.47 3.88 7.70
CA LEU A 52 -7.15 3.56 6.31
C LEU A 52 -7.87 4.49 5.34
N ALA A 53 -9.10 4.88 5.61
CA ALA A 53 -9.83 5.87 4.81
C ALA A 53 -9.21 7.28 4.93
N GLN A 54 -8.77 7.68 6.13
CA GLN A 54 -8.01 8.92 6.34
C GLN A 54 -6.67 8.88 5.60
N MET A 55 -5.99 7.73 5.61
CA MET A 55 -4.80 7.51 4.78
C MET A 55 -5.15 7.63 3.30
N ASP A 56 -6.18 6.94 2.83
CA ASP A 56 -6.59 6.96 1.43
C ASP A 56 -6.89 8.40 0.97
N ALA A 57 -7.49 9.23 1.82
CA ALA A 57 -7.75 10.64 1.56
C ALA A 57 -6.49 11.52 1.55
N THR A 58 -5.43 11.13 2.25
CA THR A 58 -4.19 11.92 2.40
C THR A 58 -3.04 11.45 1.52
N LEU A 59 -3.09 10.19 1.06
CA LEU A 59 -2.10 9.61 0.18
C LEU A 59 -2.15 10.26 -1.21
N PRO A 60 -0.99 10.44 -1.85
CA PRO A 60 -0.95 10.95 -3.21
C PRO A 60 -1.64 9.96 -4.15
N LYS A 61 -2.80 10.35 -4.66
CA LYS A 61 -3.53 9.56 -5.65
C LYS A 61 -2.77 9.40 -6.96
N GLN A 62 -1.95 10.37 -7.37
CA GLN A 62 -1.14 10.26 -8.58
C GLN A 62 0.32 10.01 -8.22
N LEU A 63 0.83 8.82 -8.54
CA LEU A 63 2.18 8.37 -8.20
C LEU A 63 3.20 8.77 -9.27
N ASP A 64 2.80 8.67 -10.53
CA ASP A 64 3.59 9.10 -11.68
C ASP A 64 2.68 9.60 -12.82
N ALA A 65 3.22 9.72 -14.03
CA ALA A 65 2.50 10.24 -15.18
C ALA A 65 1.31 9.35 -15.61
N ILE A 66 1.40 8.04 -15.36
CA ILE A 66 0.44 7.04 -15.84
C ILE A 66 -0.17 6.21 -14.70
N THR A 67 0.44 6.19 -13.51
CA THR A 67 0.00 5.38 -12.36
C THR A 67 -0.75 6.23 -11.34
N THR A 68 -1.97 5.83 -11.03
CA THR A 68 -2.85 6.43 -10.03
C THR A 68 -3.21 5.40 -8.97
N LEU A 69 -2.95 5.69 -7.69
CA LEU A 69 -3.53 4.96 -6.57
C LEU A 69 -5.02 5.32 -6.47
N GLU A 70 -5.90 4.37 -6.76
CA GLU A 70 -7.34 4.56 -6.67
C GLU A 70 -7.86 4.34 -5.25
N TYR A 71 -7.37 3.29 -4.58
CA TYR A 71 -7.96 2.80 -3.34
C TYR A 71 -6.91 2.19 -2.41
N VAL A 72 -7.06 2.45 -1.12
CA VAL A 72 -6.40 1.75 -0.02
C VAL A 72 -7.46 1.28 0.97
N GLY A 73 -7.37 0.03 1.40
CA GLY A 73 -8.28 -0.48 2.42
C GLY A 73 -7.81 -1.78 3.06
N LEU A 74 -8.66 -2.35 3.90
CA LEU A 74 -8.42 -3.62 4.55
C LEU A 74 -9.29 -4.70 3.90
N ARG A 75 -8.68 -5.81 3.54
CA ARG A 75 -9.36 -7.01 3.03
C ARG A 75 -9.18 -8.13 4.06
N TYR A 76 -10.26 -8.87 4.32
CA TYR A 76 -10.33 -10.01 5.26
C TYR A 76 -9.81 -9.78 6.70
N GLY A 77 -9.54 -8.52 7.09
CA GLY A 77 -9.08 -8.16 8.44
C GLY A 77 -7.58 -8.29 8.69
N ASP A 78 -6.80 -8.71 7.68
CA ASP A 78 -5.37 -8.98 7.81
C ASP A 78 -4.54 -8.56 6.58
N THR A 79 -5.19 -8.09 5.52
CA THR A 79 -4.55 -7.72 4.27
C THR A 79 -4.76 -6.23 4.01
N ILE A 80 -3.69 -5.43 3.97
CA ILE A 80 -3.82 -4.05 3.48
C ILE A 80 -3.74 -4.08 1.95
N PHE A 81 -4.84 -3.75 1.31
CA PHE A 81 -5.01 -3.80 -0.13
C PHE A 81 -4.85 -2.42 -0.76
N TYR A 82 -3.98 -2.32 -1.76
CA TYR A 82 -3.73 -1.14 -2.57
C TYR A 82 -4.13 -1.41 -4.00
N ARG A 83 -4.96 -0.54 -4.58
CA ARG A 83 -5.36 -0.62 -5.99
C ARG A 83 -4.78 0.53 -6.78
N TYR A 84 -4.00 0.21 -7.79
CA TYR A 84 -3.40 1.16 -8.73
C TYR A 84 -4.01 1.00 -10.11
N ARG A 85 -4.30 2.13 -10.77
CA ARG A 85 -4.68 2.21 -12.17
C ARG A 85 -3.49 2.72 -12.97
N ILE A 86 -3.16 2.01 -14.03
CA ILE A 86 -2.21 2.42 -15.06
C ILE A 86 -3.00 2.84 -16.29
N ASP A 87 -2.73 4.05 -16.79
CA ASP A 87 -3.45 4.66 -17.90
C ASP A 87 -3.03 4.11 -19.28
N LEU A 88 -3.06 2.78 -19.41
CA LEU A 88 -2.69 2.01 -20.59
C LEU A 88 -3.60 0.78 -20.72
N PRO A 89 -3.92 0.30 -21.92
CA PRO A 89 -4.60 -0.98 -22.10
C PRO A 89 -3.63 -2.15 -21.88
N ALA A 90 -4.07 -3.25 -21.29
CA ALA A 90 -3.21 -4.39 -20.98
C ALA A 90 -2.63 -5.05 -22.24
N SER A 91 -3.37 -5.00 -23.35
CA SER A 91 -2.94 -5.47 -24.67
C SER A 91 -1.78 -4.65 -25.26
N SER A 92 -1.51 -3.45 -24.77
CA SER A 92 -0.35 -2.66 -25.21
C SER A 92 0.98 -3.12 -24.62
N LEU A 93 0.94 -4.02 -23.63
CA LEU A 93 2.13 -4.56 -22.97
C LEU A 93 2.29 -6.04 -23.31
N SER A 94 3.47 -6.43 -23.81
CA SER A 94 3.82 -7.84 -23.92
C SER A 94 3.96 -8.49 -22.54
N GLU A 95 3.81 -9.80 -22.46
CA GLU A 95 3.98 -10.55 -21.20
C GLU A 95 5.38 -10.35 -20.60
N GLU A 96 6.42 -10.34 -21.41
CA GLU A 96 7.79 -10.02 -20.97
C GLU A 96 7.87 -8.63 -20.33
N ARG A 97 7.15 -7.65 -20.90
CA ARG A 97 7.14 -6.29 -20.35
C ARG A 97 6.37 -6.23 -19.04
N LYS A 98 5.25 -6.95 -18.91
CA LYS A 98 4.49 -7.07 -17.65
C LYS A 98 5.34 -7.70 -16.56
N ALA A 99 6.01 -8.82 -16.85
CA ALA A 99 6.91 -9.49 -15.91
C ALA A 99 8.08 -8.60 -15.48
N SER A 100 8.69 -7.87 -16.42
CA SER A 100 9.76 -6.90 -16.11
C SER A 100 9.27 -5.75 -15.23
N MET A 101 8.05 -5.26 -15.47
CA MET A 101 7.42 -4.23 -14.64
C MET A 101 7.12 -4.75 -13.23
N GLU A 102 6.51 -5.93 -13.11
CA GLU A 102 6.23 -6.56 -11.82
C GLU A 102 7.51 -6.73 -11.01
N ALA A 103 8.56 -7.32 -11.59
CA ALA A 103 9.83 -7.55 -10.91
C ALA A 103 10.47 -6.24 -10.41
N ARG A 104 10.45 -5.19 -11.23
CA ARG A 104 10.99 -3.87 -10.86
C ARG A 104 10.20 -3.24 -9.73
N ILE A 105 8.87 -3.29 -9.80
CA ILE A 105 7.99 -2.72 -8.78
C ILE A 105 8.15 -3.49 -7.48
N ARG A 106 8.13 -4.83 -7.52
CA ARG A 106 8.35 -5.68 -6.35
C ARG A 106 9.65 -5.32 -5.64
N LEU A 107 10.77 -5.26 -6.37
CA LEU A 107 12.05 -4.85 -5.80
C LEU A 107 11.98 -3.47 -5.13
N GLY A 108 11.30 -2.51 -5.75
CA GLY A 108 11.11 -1.18 -5.18
C GLY A 108 10.27 -1.20 -3.89
N LEU A 109 9.19 -1.98 -3.88
CA LEU A 109 8.31 -2.14 -2.72
C LEU A 109 9.05 -2.85 -1.57
N ASP A 110 9.81 -3.90 -1.86
CA ASP A 110 10.63 -4.63 -0.89
C ASP A 110 11.64 -3.68 -0.23
N GLN A 111 12.38 -2.91 -1.03
CA GLN A 111 13.35 -1.94 -0.54
C GLN A 111 12.72 -0.84 0.32
N LEU A 112 11.52 -0.39 -0.03
CA LEU A 112 10.80 0.62 0.74
C LEU A 112 10.28 0.03 2.06
N ALA A 113 9.75 -1.19 2.05
CA ALA A 113 9.33 -1.89 3.25
C ALA A 113 10.52 -2.11 4.21
N CYS A 114 11.68 -2.51 3.67
CA CYS A 114 12.90 -2.70 4.45
C CYS A 114 13.46 -1.41 5.07
N LYS A 115 13.17 -0.24 4.50
CA LYS A 115 13.53 1.06 5.09
C LYS A 115 12.64 1.47 6.26
N GLU A 116 11.55 0.74 6.50
CA GLU A 116 10.59 1.00 7.57
C GLU A 116 10.53 -0.19 8.54
N PRO A 117 11.54 -0.38 9.41
CA PRO A 117 11.59 -1.54 10.31
C PRO A 117 10.39 -1.61 11.27
N GLN A 118 9.79 -0.46 11.62
CA GLN A 118 8.57 -0.41 12.42
C GLN A 118 7.38 -1.02 11.67
N LEU A 119 7.23 -0.72 10.38
CA LEU A 119 6.20 -1.32 9.53
C LEU A 119 6.34 -2.84 9.53
N LEU A 120 7.55 -3.35 9.30
CA LEU A 120 7.83 -4.79 9.26
C LEU A 120 7.59 -5.47 10.61
N ALA A 121 8.04 -4.87 11.72
CA ALA A 121 7.79 -5.38 13.05
C ALA A 121 6.29 -5.52 13.34
N MET A 122 5.50 -4.54 12.89
CA MET A 122 4.05 -4.55 13.03
C MET A 122 3.38 -5.58 12.12
N MET A 123 3.81 -5.70 10.86
CA MET A 123 3.33 -6.74 9.95
C MET A 123 3.55 -8.14 10.56
N ARG A 124 4.74 -8.43 11.10
CA ARG A 124 5.04 -9.71 11.76
C ARG A 124 4.19 -9.91 13.02
N ARG A 125 4.21 -8.94 13.93
CA ARG A 125 3.53 -9.04 15.24
C ARG A 125 2.03 -9.28 15.09
N PHE A 126 1.41 -8.67 14.07
CA PHE A 126 -0.03 -8.71 13.88
C PHE A 126 -0.45 -9.53 12.68
N LYS A 127 0.47 -10.27 12.06
CA LYS A 127 0.25 -11.11 10.87
C LYS A 127 -0.45 -10.35 9.73
N PHE A 128 -0.11 -9.07 9.57
CA PHE A 128 -0.57 -8.30 8.41
C PHE A 128 0.36 -8.54 7.23
N HIS A 129 -0.23 -8.61 6.04
CA HIS A 129 0.49 -8.57 4.77
C HIS A 129 -0.09 -7.47 3.88
N GLN A 130 0.62 -7.11 2.82
CA GLN A 130 0.20 -6.08 1.87
C GLN A 130 -0.04 -6.69 0.49
N GLU A 131 -1.11 -6.28 -0.17
CA GLU A 131 -1.43 -6.67 -1.55
C GLU A 131 -1.49 -5.41 -2.41
N HIS A 132 -0.63 -5.33 -3.42
CA HIS A 132 -0.55 -4.22 -4.37
C HIS A 132 -1.05 -4.70 -5.74
N SER A 133 -2.27 -4.31 -6.12
CA SER A 133 -2.91 -4.68 -7.38
C SER A 133 -2.77 -3.57 -8.42
N TYR A 134 -2.17 -3.88 -9.56
CA TYR A 134 -1.99 -2.94 -10.67
C TYR A 134 -2.94 -3.32 -11.81
N LEU A 135 -3.84 -2.41 -12.16
CA LEU A 135 -4.85 -2.59 -13.20
C LEU A 135 -4.53 -1.69 -14.40
N ALA A 136 -4.60 -2.26 -15.59
CA ALA A 136 -4.73 -1.51 -16.84
C ALA A 136 -6.14 -0.92 -16.95
N ARG A 137 -6.43 -0.19 -18.04
CA ARG A 137 -7.78 0.33 -18.31
C ARG A 137 -8.83 -0.78 -18.43
N ASP A 138 -8.47 -1.92 -18.99
CA ASP A 138 -9.34 -3.00 -19.42
C ASP A 138 -9.21 -4.30 -18.61
N SER A 139 -8.11 -4.50 -17.89
CA SER A 139 -7.90 -5.71 -17.07
C SER A 139 -6.86 -5.52 -15.97
N THR A 140 -6.66 -6.54 -15.14
CA THR A 140 -5.54 -6.59 -14.18
C THR A 140 -4.24 -6.86 -14.92
N LEU A 141 -3.18 -6.09 -14.62
CA LEU A 141 -1.84 -6.34 -15.15
C LEU A 141 -1.11 -7.38 -14.30
N PHE A 142 -0.99 -7.14 -13.00
CA PHE A 142 -0.36 -8.04 -12.04
C PHE A 142 -0.68 -7.59 -10.61
N SER A 143 -0.41 -8.47 -9.64
CA SER A 143 -0.52 -8.19 -8.21
C SER A 143 0.75 -8.63 -7.50
N ILE A 144 1.19 -7.83 -6.52
CA ILE A 144 2.36 -8.12 -5.69
C ILE A 144 1.90 -8.25 -4.25
N GLU A 145 2.16 -9.40 -3.65
CA GLU A 145 1.98 -9.62 -2.23
C GLU A 145 3.30 -9.44 -1.50
N LEU A 146 3.28 -8.67 -0.41
CA LEU A 146 4.41 -8.48 0.49
C LEU A 146 4.09 -9.14 1.82
N HIS A 147 4.74 -10.28 2.04
CA HIS A 147 4.72 -10.99 3.31
C HIS A 147 5.98 -10.63 4.10
N PRO A 148 5.87 -10.23 5.37
CA PRO A 148 7.03 -9.76 6.13
C PRO A 148 8.08 -10.86 6.39
N GLU A 149 7.69 -12.12 6.26
CA GLU A 149 8.54 -13.30 6.42
C GLU A 149 9.34 -13.64 5.14
N GLN A 150 8.92 -13.12 4.00
CA GLN A 150 9.57 -13.34 2.69
C GLN A 150 10.53 -12.20 2.33
N LEU A 151 10.53 -11.11 3.11
CA LEU A 151 11.36 -9.94 2.85
C LEU A 151 12.79 -10.12 3.37
N SER A 152 13.74 -10.18 2.44
CA SER A 152 15.18 -10.21 2.72
C SER A 152 15.74 -8.79 2.82
N CYS A 153 15.58 -8.18 4.00
CA CYS A 153 16.12 -6.84 4.24
C CYS A 153 17.61 -6.90 4.57
N PRO A 154 18.48 -6.12 3.89
CA PRO A 154 19.87 -5.99 4.30
C PRO A 154 19.93 -5.36 5.70
N GLY A 155 20.68 -6.00 6.61
CA GLY A 155 20.89 -5.55 7.98
C GLY A 155 21.84 -4.36 8.08
#